data_AF-A0A0F7ZZE0-F1
#
_entry.id   AF-A0A0F7ZZE0-F1
#
_cell.length_a   1.000
_cell.length_b   1.000
_cell.length_c   1.000
_cell.angle_alpha   90.00
_cell.angle_beta   90.00
_cell.angle_gamma   90.00
#
_symmetry.space_group_name_H-M   'P 1'
#
loop_
_entity.id
_entity.type
_entity.pdbx_description
1 polymer ?
#
loop_
_entity_poly.entity_id
_entity_poly.type
_entity_poly.pdbx_seq_one_letter_code
_entity_poly.pdbx_strand_id
1 'polypeptide(L)'
;MVGVPGKYKGCETCRRRRVKCSNERPFCNNCINSGRQCEGYERERIFITGTPEMKGRVASHPKRNNSIAKSKPRTTPTNRDADKNQIVQTGTPASAWDECMTLSGRAENAVLTAGLSVDLEKLVKQERVDESGFNILLPEYHALELRVDKEAGAVNVKARCLVHLGADDNHGHTDGYCAFLFEHESTALEQNIVGSRERETKQQNMVRSLGPKSFTKFPNHQYFVRVYRPLATSLALLSRQNCFLSETDWTSIPWTGQIKSPLDELLDVVLRLPSILKATDSLLFQPATANRRLLAQNLLQDCLLLEMQFHEWLQSVTVGGASQQPPYWSSALAGTSSGEIPFRDTYAFRDNMAAMMMLYFWMTQIPFHRCIVSLYEAICQPVIDAFADVWPDLPPHLQIEPAFYQDGRELAANICRGLDSALDSSTQPDLLVSPLTMALNFYREMYATSLDGVLEILWIQAFQGRLDLKGRHIAEILQQQNWIEAPLFSV
;
A
#
# COMPACT_ATOMS: atom_id res chain seq x y z
N MET A 1 47.97 1.55 47.98
CA MET A 1 47.04 0.64 47.28
C MET A 1 45.82 0.44 48.16
N VAL A 2 44.73 1.12 47.85
CA VAL A 2 43.42 0.94 48.50
C VAL A 2 42.44 0.61 47.38
N GLY A 3 41.86 -0.59 47.44
CA GLY A 3 41.09 -1.19 46.35
C GLY A 3 39.87 -0.35 46.00
N VAL A 4 39.75 0.00 44.72
CA VAL A 4 38.55 0.63 44.15
C VAL A 4 37.35 -0.28 44.45
N PRO A 5 36.32 0.20 45.18
CA PRO A 5 35.14 -0.62 45.50
C PRO A 5 34.51 -1.15 44.21
N GLY A 6 34.35 -2.47 44.13
CA GLY A 6 33.89 -3.16 42.93
C GLY A 6 32.55 -2.63 42.41
N LYS A 7 32.50 -2.29 41.12
CA LYS A 7 31.32 -1.80 40.40
C LYS A 7 30.15 -2.81 40.52
N TYR A 8 29.04 -2.40 41.15
CA TYR A 8 27.83 -3.22 41.40
C TYR A 8 27.43 -4.07 40.19
N LYS A 9 27.52 -5.41 40.29
CA LYS A 9 27.35 -6.35 39.16
C LYS A 9 25.91 -6.83 38.92
N GLY A 10 24.92 -6.32 39.66
CA GLY A 10 23.52 -6.74 39.52
C GLY A 10 22.83 -6.18 38.29
N CYS A 11 21.66 -6.75 37.94
CA CYS A 11 20.83 -6.29 36.83
C CYS A 11 20.33 -4.85 37.06
N GLU A 12 19.98 -4.15 35.98
CA GLU A 12 19.57 -2.74 36.06
C GLU A 12 18.28 -2.55 36.88
N THR A 13 17.35 -3.50 36.83
CA THR A 13 16.14 -3.48 37.67
C THR A 13 16.47 -3.54 39.16
N CYS A 14 17.34 -4.46 39.60
CA CYS A 14 17.74 -4.55 41.00
C CYS A 14 18.57 -3.34 41.44
N ARG A 15 19.39 -2.80 40.54
CA ARG A 15 20.18 -1.59 40.77
C ARG A 15 19.29 -0.37 40.98
N ARG A 16 18.29 -0.15 40.12
CA ARG A 16 17.30 0.92 40.23
C ARG A 16 16.51 0.79 41.53
N ARG A 17 16.16 -0.44 41.90
CA ARG A 17 15.48 -0.78 43.18
C ARG A 17 16.40 -0.73 44.40
N ARG A 18 17.71 -0.62 44.22
CA ARG A 18 18.75 -0.68 45.28
C ARG A 18 18.65 -1.92 46.18
N VAL A 19 18.28 -3.06 45.60
CA VAL A 19 18.24 -4.36 46.29
C VAL A 19 19.41 -5.24 45.85
N LYS A 20 19.76 -6.24 46.64
CA LYS A 20 20.77 -7.23 46.25
C LYS A 20 20.22 -8.05 45.06
N CYS A 21 20.94 -8.03 43.95
CA CYS A 21 20.64 -8.88 42.80
C CYS A 21 21.13 -10.30 43.08
N SER A 22 20.35 -11.28 42.66
CA SER A 22 20.69 -12.71 42.77
C SER A 22 21.66 -13.18 41.67
N ASN A 23 21.94 -12.33 40.68
CA ASN A 23 22.99 -12.46 39.65
C ASN A 23 22.86 -13.66 38.67
N GLU A 24 21.72 -14.35 38.63
CA GLU A 24 21.46 -15.37 37.60
C GLU A 24 21.23 -14.72 36.23
N ARG A 25 21.73 -15.36 35.17
CA ARG A 25 21.59 -14.91 33.79
C ARG A 25 20.77 -15.94 33.00
N PRO A 26 19.87 -15.51 32.09
CA PRO A 26 19.69 -14.14 31.59
C PRO A 26 18.89 -13.20 32.51
N PHE A 27 18.11 -13.73 33.46
CA PHE A 27 17.26 -12.95 34.36
C PHE A 27 17.49 -13.34 35.82
N CYS A 28 17.43 -12.35 36.73
CA CYS A 28 17.63 -12.62 38.15
C CYS A 28 16.34 -13.12 38.82
N ASN A 29 16.48 -14.12 39.69
CA ASN A 29 15.36 -14.70 40.45
C ASN A 29 14.62 -13.65 41.29
N ASN A 30 15.34 -12.65 41.82
CA ASN A 30 14.74 -11.63 42.65
C ASN A 30 13.79 -10.68 41.88
N CYS A 31 13.93 -10.57 40.57
CA CYS A 31 12.97 -9.84 39.73
C CYS A 31 11.78 -10.73 39.37
N ILE A 32 12.04 -11.97 38.95
CA ILE A 32 11.03 -12.98 38.59
C ILE A 32 10.06 -13.22 39.75
N ASN A 33 10.58 -13.58 40.93
CA ASN A 33 9.75 -13.85 42.11
C ASN A 33 8.98 -12.63 42.59
N SER A 34 9.44 -11.43 42.22
CA SER A 34 8.77 -10.18 42.57
C SER A 34 7.77 -9.70 41.52
N GLY A 35 7.52 -10.53 40.48
CA GLY A 35 6.60 -10.23 39.38
C GLY A 35 7.07 -9.11 38.45
N ARG A 36 8.38 -8.85 38.37
CA ARG A 36 8.95 -7.74 37.59
C ARG A 36 9.81 -8.27 36.45
N GLN A 37 9.68 -7.65 35.28
CA GLN A 37 10.57 -7.88 34.15
C GLN A 37 12.00 -7.47 34.51
N CYS A 38 12.95 -8.40 34.34
CA CYS A 38 14.36 -8.16 34.60
C CYS A 38 15.01 -7.55 33.34
N GLU A 39 15.43 -6.29 33.41
CA GLU A 39 16.03 -5.51 32.31
C GLU A 39 17.48 -5.94 31.96
N GLY A 40 17.94 -7.08 32.47
CA GLY A 40 19.26 -7.64 32.15
C GLY A 40 20.45 -6.92 32.81
N TYR A 41 21.66 -7.30 32.37
CA TYR A 41 22.94 -6.92 32.98
C TYR A 41 23.79 -6.01 32.09
N GLU A 42 23.27 -5.64 30.91
CA GLU A 42 23.99 -4.82 29.95
C GLU A 42 23.98 -3.36 30.38
N ARG A 43 25.13 -2.68 30.21
CA ARG A 43 25.28 -1.27 30.58
C ARG A 43 25.48 -0.46 29.31
N GLU A 44 24.65 0.55 29.14
CA GLU A 44 24.78 1.54 28.09
C GLU A 44 26.16 2.22 28.18
N ARG A 45 26.91 2.21 27.08
CA ARG A 45 28.19 2.91 26.96
C ARG A 45 27.88 4.31 26.42
N ILE A 46 28.17 5.34 27.21
CA ILE A 46 28.00 6.72 26.78
C ILE A 46 29.31 7.17 26.13
N PHE A 47 29.23 7.58 24.86
CA PHE A 47 30.34 8.21 24.14
C PHE A 47 30.33 9.71 24.47
N ILE A 48 31.45 10.25 24.93
CA ILE A 48 31.58 11.68 25.26
C ILE A 48 32.50 12.31 24.20
N THR A 49 31.94 13.13 23.31
CA THR A 49 32.70 13.85 22.28
C THR A 49 33.20 15.18 22.86
N GLY A 50 34.52 15.34 23.00
CA GLY A 50 35.12 16.60 23.44
C GLY A 50 35.49 17.48 22.24
N THR A 51 35.00 18.71 22.17
CA THR A 51 35.43 19.68 21.14
C THR A 51 36.69 20.45 21.57
N PRO A 52 37.49 20.95 20.62
CA PRO A 52 38.74 21.66 20.91
C PRO A 52 38.55 22.93 21.77
N GLU A 53 37.38 23.59 21.71
CA GLU A 53 37.13 24.81 22.50
C GLU A 53 37.05 24.53 24.02
N MET A 54 36.73 23.29 24.43
CA MET A 54 36.56 22.95 25.85
C MET A 54 37.87 22.55 26.56
N LYS A 55 39.03 22.59 25.89
CA LYS A 55 40.34 22.16 26.43
C LYS A 55 40.27 20.85 27.23
N GLY A 56 39.44 19.91 26.79
CA GLY A 56 39.28 18.60 27.44
C GLY A 56 38.46 18.56 28.74
N ARG A 57 37.70 19.61 29.10
CA ARG A 57 36.74 19.54 30.22
C ARG A 57 35.32 19.24 29.74
N VAL A 58 34.90 17.98 29.84
CA VAL A 58 33.52 17.54 29.64
C VAL A 58 32.95 17.02 30.96
N ALA A 59 31.75 17.49 31.32
CA ALA A 59 31.05 17.08 32.54
C ALA A 59 30.57 15.62 32.42
N SER A 60 31.00 14.75 33.33
CA SER A 60 30.80 13.30 33.23
C SER A 60 29.43 12.77 33.70
N HIS A 61 28.46 13.62 34.03
CA HIS A 61 27.13 13.16 34.47
C HIS A 61 26.01 14.15 34.12
N PRO A 62 24.93 13.73 33.43
CA PRO A 62 23.70 14.52 33.38
C PRO A 62 23.09 14.65 34.78
N LYS A 63 22.56 15.83 35.10
CA LYS A 63 22.03 16.17 36.44
C LYS A 63 20.84 15.27 36.80
N ARG A 64 20.93 14.67 37.99
CA ARG A 64 19.94 13.78 38.60
C ARG A 64 18.88 14.59 39.34
N ASN A 65 17.65 14.67 38.81
CA ASN A 65 16.50 15.16 39.57
C ASN A 65 15.86 14.01 40.35
N ASN A 66 16.06 13.99 41.67
CA ASN A 66 15.36 13.09 42.60
C ASN A 66 15.09 13.83 43.91
N SER A 67 13.83 14.20 44.16
CA SER A 67 13.28 14.29 45.50
C SER A 67 11.76 14.15 45.47
N ILE A 68 11.30 12.93 45.78
CA ILE A 68 9.98 12.64 46.33
C ILE A 68 10.13 12.63 47.85
N ALA A 69 9.29 13.36 48.59
CA ALA A 69 8.92 13.01 49.96
C ALA A 69 7.43 13.32 50.22
N LYS A 70 6.74 12.27 50.68
CA LYS A 70 5.29 12.04 50.83
C LYS A 70 4.57 12.91 51.90
N SER A 71 3.32 13.29 51.61
CA SER A 71 2.23 13.37 52.61
C SER A 71 0.94 12.75 52.06
N LYS A 72 0.15 12.14 52.96
CA LYS A 72 -0.95 11.18 52.75
C LYS A 72 -2.31 11.84 52.40
N PRO A 73 -3.39 11.06 52.12
CA PRO A 73 -4.26 11.24 50.96
C PRO A 73 -5.41 12.21 51.19
N ARG A 74 -5.72 13.00 50.17
CA ARG A 74 -7.01 13.67 50.00
C ARG A 74 -7.42 13.47 48.54
N THR A 75 -8.51 12.75 48.38
CA THR A 75 -9.16 12.36 47.12
C THR A 75 -9.51 13.57 46.26
N THR A 76 -8.94 13.64 45.05
CA THR A 76 -9.42 14.27 43.79
C THR A 76 -8.27 14.38 42.78
N PRO A 77 -8.54 14.40 41.46
CA PRO A 77 -9.04 13.34 40.62
C PRO A 77 -7.89 12.68 39.83
N THR A 78 -8.08 11.41 39.47
CA THR A 78 -7.22 10.66 38.55
C THR A 78 -7.05 11.39 37.23
N ASN A 79 -5.81 11.52 36.75
CA ASN A 79 -5.48 11.89 35.38
C ASN A 79 -5.89 10.73 34.43
N ARG A 80 -7.20 10.58 34.24
CA ARG A 80 -7.89 9.59 33.41
C ARG A 80 -8.40 10.22 32.11
N ASP A 81 -8.11 11.49 31.83
CA ASP A 81 -8.77 12.24 30.75
C ASP A 81 -7.91 12.45 29.50
N ALA A 82 -6.62 12.08 29.51
CA ALA A 82 -5.78 12.11 28.30
C ALA A 82 -5.84 10.80 27.47
N ASP A 83 -6.36 9.72 28.06
CA ASP A 83 -6.36 8.35 27.50
C ASP A 83 -7.75 7.92 26.97
N LYS A 84 -8.72 8.84 26.96
CA LYS A 84 -10.15 8.54 26.71
C LYS A 84 -10.63 8.70 25.26
N ASN A 85 -9.78 9.18 24.36
CA ASN A 85 -10.15 9.48 22.96
C ASN A 85 -9.30 8.73 21.91
N GLN A 86 -8.49 7.74 22.31
CA GLN A 86 -7.70 6.98 21.34
C GLN A 86 -8.58 5.90 20.69
N ILE A 87 -8.85 6.06 19.39
CA ILE A 87 -9.61 5.08 18.61
C ILE A 87 -8.67 3.92 18.25
N VAL A 88 -9.06 2.71 18.63
CA VAL A 88 -8.27 1.50 18.37
C VAL A 88 -9.17 0.46 17.72
N GLN A 89 -8.62 -0.29 16.75
CA GLN A 89 -9.30 -1.46 16.20
C GLN A 89 -9.31 -2.59 17.24
N THR A 90 -10.49 -3.15 17.51
CA THR A 90 -10.68 -4.29 18.40
C THR A 90 -11.21 -5.50 17.64
N GLY A 91 -11.16 -6.68 18.27
CA GLY A 91 -11.60 -7.94 17.69
C GLY A 91 -10.47 -8.84 17.21
N THR A 92 -10.84 -9.91 16.49
CA THR A 92 -9.90 -10.87 15.91
C THR A 92 -9.10 -10.24 14.77
N PRO A 93 -7.87 -10.74 14.48
CA PRO A 93 -7.13 -10.34 13.29
C PRO A 93 -8.02 -10.44 12.05
N ALA A 94 -8.07 -9.35 11.29
CA ALA A 94 -8.95 -9.18 10.13
C ALA A 94 -8.12 -8.71 8.93
N SER A 95 -8.70 -8.77 7.73
CA SER A 95 -8.06 -8.14 6.59
C SER A 95 -8.31 -6.63 6.64
N ALA A 96 -7.33 -5.82 6.23
CA ALA A 96 -7.56 -4.38 6.06
C ALA A 96 -8.62 -4.08 4.99
N TRP A 97 -8.91 -5.05 4.12
CA TRP A 97 -9.89 -4.97 3.05
C TRP A 97 -11.31 -5.32 3.46
N ASP A 98 -11.52 -5.80 4.68
CA ASP A 98 -12.85 -6.08 5.18
C ASP A 98 -13.67 -4.76 5.19
N GLU A 99 -14.91 -4.83 4.71
CA GLU A 99 -15.78 -3.66 4.55
C GLU A 99 -16.21 -3.10 5.90
N CYS A 100 -16.39 -3.99 6.88
CA CYS A 100 -16.76 -3.65 8.25
C CYS A 100 -15.61 -3.96 9.21
N MET A 101 -15.32 -3.05 10.13
CA MET A 101 -14.36 -3.27 11.21
C MET A 101 -14.92 -2.77 12.54
N THR A 102 -14.46 -3.33 13.66
CA THR A 102 -14.86 -2.87 14.99
C THR A 102 -13.82 -1.89 15.54
N LEU A 103 -14.28 -0.70 15.91
CA LEU A 103 -13.47 0.33 16.55
C LEU A 103 -13.97 0.58 17.97
N SER A 104 -13.04 0.63 18.93
CA SER A 104 -13.32 1.04 20.30
C SER A 104 -13.04 2.53 20.49
N GLY A 105 -14.07 3.27 20.89
CA GLY A 105 -13.95 4.59 21.50
C GLY A 105 -14.38 4.52 22.97
N ARG A 106 -15.63 4.93 23.26
CA ARG A 106 -16.28 4.70 24.56
C ARG A 106 -16.98 3.34 24.67
N ALA A 107 -17.39 2.81 23.52
CA ALA A 107 -17.96 1.47 23.30
C ALA A 107 -17.37 0.89 22.00
N GLU A 108 -17.59 -0.40 21.77
CA GLU A 108 -17.24 -1.06 20.51
C GLU A 108 -18.33 -0.78 19.47
N ASN A 109 -17.94 -0.18 18.34
CA ASN A 109 -18.85 0.13 17.25
C ASN A 109 -18.34 -0.51 15.96
N ALA A 110 -19.25 -1.12 15.22
CA ALA A 110 -19.01 -1.56 13.86
C ALA A 110 -19.01 -0.35 12.92
N VAL A 111 -17.97 -0.21 12.09
CA VAL A 111 -17.85 0.88 11.12
C VAL A 111 -17.62 0.35 9.72
N LEU A 112 -18.27 0.97 8.74
CA LEU A 112 -18.05 0.72 7.32
C LEU A 112 -16.87 1.55 6.82
N THR A 113 -15.94 0.91 6.11
CA THR A 113 -14.73 1.59 5.62
C THR A 113 -14.88 2.04 4.17
N ALA A 114 -14.59 3.30 3.92
CA ALA A 114 -14.58 3.92 2.60
C ALA A 114 -13.25 4.65 2.34
N GLY A 115 -12.91 4.82 1.07
CA GLY A 115 -11.76 5.61 0.65
C GLY A 115 -12.12 6.50 -0.53
N LEU A 116 -11.65 7.74 -0.52
CA LEU A 116 -11.96 8.68 -1.59
C LEU A 116 -10.79 9.63 -1.85
N SER A 117 -10.42 9.78 -3.11
CA SER A 117 -9.47 10.81 -3.52
C SER A 117 -10.12 12.18 -3.51
N VAL A 118 -9.50 13.13 -2.82
CA VAL A 118 -9.97 14.53 -2.71
C VAL A 118 -8.79 15.48 -2.65
N ASP A 119 -9.00 16.72 -3.07
CA ASP A 119 -8.09 17.83 -2.78
C ASP A 119 -8.17 18.16 -1.28
N LEU A 120 -7.14 17.77 -0.53
CA LEU A 120 -7.13 17.90 0.93
C LEU A 120 -6.90 19.35 1.39
N GLU A 121 -6.42 20.23 0.50
CA GLU A 121 -6.25 21.66 0.78
C GLU A 121 -7.59 22.39 0.76
N LYS A 122 -8.54 21.93 -0.07
CA LYS A 122 -9.90 22.47 -0.16
C LYS A 122 -10.90 21.85 0.83
N LEU A 123 -10.49 20.87 1.63
CA LEU A 123 -11.34 20.26 2.66
C LEU A 123 -11.62 21.24 3.80
N VAL A 124 -12.89 21.60 4.00
CA VAL A 124 -13.31 22.49 5.10
C VAL A 124 -13.86 21.67 6.26
N LYS A 125 -13.36 21.92 7.49
CA LYS A 125 -13.89 21.38 8.74
C LYS A 125 -14.79 22.41 9.41
N GLN A 126 -15.98 22.02 9.83
CA GLN A 126 -16.94 22.86 10.53
C GLN A 126 -17.19 22.30 11.93
N GLU A 127 -16.65 22.99 12.95
CA GLU A 127 -16.85 22.62 14.35
C GLU A 127 -18.26 23.00 14.83
N ARG A 128 -18.88 22.12 15.63
CA ARG A 128 -20.14 22.42 16.31
C ARG A 128 -19.84 22.87 17.74
N VAL A 129 -20.47 23.97 18.16
CA VAL A 129 -20.22 24.61 19.46
C VAL A 129 -20.53 23.69 20.66
N ASP A 130 -21.44 22.72 20.49
CA ASP A 130 -21.99 21.90 21.58
C ASP A 130 -21.84 20.37 21.39
N GLU A 131 -21.12 19.89 20.36
CA GLU A 131 -20.94 18.45 20.10
C GLU A 131 -19.46 18.07 19.93
N SER A 132 -19.07 16.87 20.39
CA SER A 132 -17.74 16.33 20.10
C SER A 132 -17.65 15.91 18.63
N GLY A 133 -16.83 16.60 17.83
CA GLY A 133 -16.57 16.27 16.43
C GLY A 133 -16.72 17.47 15.50
N PHE A 134 -16.69 17.22 14.21
CA PHE A 134 -16.83 18.23 13.16
C PHE A 134 -17.53 17.67 11.93
N ASN A 135 -18.24 18.54 11.22
CA ASN A 135 -18.73 18.22 9.88
C ASN A 135 -17.65 18.56 8.85
N ILE A 136 -17.75 17.96 7.67
CA ILE A 136 -16.85 18.23 6.54
C ILE A 136 -17.64 18.79 5.35
N LEU A 137 -17.01 19.68 4.59
CA LEU A 137 -17.40 20.02 3.24
C LEU A 137 -16.28 19.58 2.30
N LEU A 138 -16.64 18.74 1.33
CA LEU A 138 -15.71 18.21 0.33
C LEU A 138 -15.76 19.09 -0.92
N PRO A 139 -14.62 19.29 -1.62
CA PRO A 139 -14.63 19.87 -2.95
C PRO A 139 -15.41 18.98 -3.92
N GLU A 140 -15.74 19.52 -5.10
CA GLU A 140 -16.33 18.72 -6.17
C GLU A 140 -15.41 17.55 -6.52
N TYR A 141 -15.95 16.33 -6.40
CA TYR A 141 -15.20 15.11 -6.68
C TYR A 141 -14.88 15.01 -8.16
N HIS A 142 -13.63 14.68 -8.44
CA HIS A 142 -13.12 14.32 -9.75
C HIS A 142 -12.32 13.03 -9.58
N ALA A 143 -12.50 12.05 -10.48
CA ALA A 143 -11.74 10.82 -10.45
C ALA A 143 -10.23 11.09 -10.44
N LEU A 144 -9.50 10.30 -9.65
CA LEU A 144 -8.06 10.35 -9.55
C LEU A 144 -7.39 10.29 -10.95
N GLU A 145 -6.49 11.23 -11.24
CA GLU A 145 -5.65 11.17 -12.44
C GLU A 145 -4.28 10.54 -12.12
N LEU A 146 -4.00 9.38 -12.69
CA LEU A 146 -2.68 8.75 -12.60
C LEU A 146 -1.73 9.35 -13.64
N ARG A 147 -0.93 10.32 -13.22
CA ARG A 147 0.15 10.89 -14.05
C ARG A 147 1.44 10.12 -13.83
N VAL A 148 1.95 9.55 -14.91
CA VAL A 148 3.19 8.77 -14.93
C VAL A 148 4.35 9.71 -15.20
N ASP A 149 5.07 10.11 -14.16
CA ASP A 149 6.36 10.78 -14.32
C ASP A 149 7.46 9.71 -14.47
N LYS A 150 8.27 9.80 -15.54
CA LYS A 150 9.34 8.85 -15.81
C LYS A 150 10.55 9.04 -14.87
N GLU A 151 10.65 10.20 -14.22
CA GLU A 151 11.80 10.57 -13.38
C GLU A 151 11.49 10.58 -11.87
N ALA A 152 10.21 10.60 -11.47
CA ALA A 152 9.82 10.65 -10.06
C ALA A 152 9.89 9.27 -9.37
N GLY A 153 10.95 9.06 -8.58
CA GLY A 153 11.20 7.81 -7.85
C GLY A 153 10.38 7.59 -6.57
N ALA A 154 9.43 8.47 -6.21
CA ALA A 154 8.69 8.36 -4.97
C ALA A 154 7.25 8.86 -5.11
N VAL A 155 6.28 7.94 -4.97
CA VAL A 155 4.86 8.26 -4.87
C VAL A 155 4.61 8.97 -3.53
N ASN A 156 4.04 10.18 -3.57
CA ASN A 156 3.62 10.89 -2.37
C ASN A 156 2.10 10.88 -2.26
N VAL A 157 1.59 10.36 -1.16
CA VAL A 157 0.16 10.33 -0.86
C VAL A 157 -0.04 10.94 0.51
N LYS A 158 -0.79 12.04 0.54
CA LYS A 158 -1.31 12.61 1.77
C LYS A 158 -2.63 11.95 2.10
N ALA A 159 -2.93 11.76 3.37
CA ALA A 159 -4.24 11.24 3.77
C ALA A 159 -4.68 11.75 5.14
N ARG A 160 -5.99 11.68 5.37
CA ARG A 160 -6.65 11.86 6.66
C ARG A 160 -7.57 10.67 6.92
N CYS A 161 -7.57 10.19 8.16
CA CYS A 161 -8.49 9.15 8.63
C CYS A 161 -9.57 9.79 9.49
N LEU A 162 -10.81 9.71 9.03
CA LEU A 162 -11.98 10.24 9.72
C LEU A 162 -12.85 9.08 10.19
N VAL A 163 -13.36 9.16 11.43
CA VAL A 163 -14.20 8.12 12.02
C VAL A 163 -15.50 8.76 12.51
N HIS A 164 -16.62 8.11 12.20
CA HIS A 164 -17.92 8.37 12.79
C HIS A 164 -18.32 7.09 13.55
N LEU A 165 -18.43 7.20 14.87
CA LEU A 165 -18.95 6.12 15.71
C LEU A 165 -20.46 6.35 15.79
N GLY A 166 -21.25 5.46 15.18
CA GLY A 166 -22.72 5.59 15.11
C GLY A 166 -23.38 5.69 16.49
N ALA A 167 -24.64 6.16 16.52
CA ALA A 167 -25.42 6.17 17.74
C ALA A 167 -25.82 4.73 18.14
N ASP A 168 -25.95 4.48 19.44
CA ASP A 168 -26.27 3.18 20.03
C ASP A 168 -27.77 2.87 19.84
N ASP A 169 -28.21 2.76 18.58
CA ASP A 169 -29.59 2.42 18.25
C ASP A 169 -29.73 0.89 18.24
N ASN A 170 -30.61 0.39 19.11
CA ASN A 170 -30.93 -1.03 19.37
C ASN A 170 -31.41 -1.86 18.15
N HIS A 171 -31.25 -1.37 16.92
CA HIS A 171 -31.83 -1.91 15.69
C HIS A 171 -30.81 -2.57 14.74
N GLY A 172 -29.54 -2.68 15.10
CA GLY A 172 -28.57 -3.52 14.37
C GLY A 172 -28.17 -3.02 12.97
N HIS A 173 -28.48 -1.75 12.64
CA HIS A 173 -27.93 -1.08 11.46
C HIS A 173 -26.53 -0.52 11.79
N THR A 174 -25.55 -0.76 10.94
CA THR A 174 -24.21 -0.18 11.09
C THR A 174 -24.24 1.28 10.64
N ASP A 175 -24.43 2.20 11.58
CA ASP A 175 -24.41 3.64 11.31
C ASP A 175 -22.99 4.22 11.36
N GLY A 176 -21.99 3.43 11.77
CA GLY A 176 -20.60 3.89 11.86
C GLY A 176 -19.86 3.91 10.54
N TYR A 177 -18.97 4.90 10.35
CA TYR A 177 -18.14 5.05 9.15
C TYR A 177 -16.67 5.29 9.50
N CYS A 178 -15.76 4.80 8.65
CA CYS A 178 -14.33 5.08 8.67
C CYS A 178 -13.90 5.49 7.27
N ALA A 179 -13.53 6.76 7.08
CA ALA A 179 -13.19 7.32 5.78
C ALA A 179 -11.70 7.64 5.69
N PHE A 180 -11.05 7.12 4.66
CA PHE A 180 -9.71 7.52 4.25
C PHE A 180 -9.81 8.51 3.09
N LEU A 181 -9.68 9.79 3.40
CA LEU A 181 -9.59 10.86 2.41
C LEU A 181 -8.12 11.03 2.02
N PHE A 182 -7.80 10.98 0.73
CA PHE A 182 -6.40 11.02 0.29
C PHE A 182 -6.17 11.85 -0.96
N GLU A 183 -4.95 12.34 -1.10
CA GLU A 183 -4.52 13.13 -2.23
C GLU A 183 -3.19 12.60 -2.76
N HIS A 184 -3.12 12.33 -4.05
CA HIS A 184 -1.90 11.99 -4.74
C HIS A 184 -1.28 13.27 -5.33
N GLU A 185 -0.13 13.68 -4.80
CA GLU A 185 0.58 14.86 -5.30
C GLU A 185 1.30 14.52 -6.60
N SER A 186 0.80 15.03 -7.73
CA SER A 186 1.55 15.02 -8.98
C SER A 186 2.54 16.19 -8.99
N THR A 187 3.83 15.89 -8.99
CA THR A 187 4.97 16.83 -9.02
C THR A 187 4.97 17.81 -10.21
N ALA A 188 4.06 17.67 -11.17
CA ALA A 188 4.05 18.44 -12.42
C ALA A 188 3.59 19.90 -12.27
N LEU A 189 2.85 20.27 -11.22
CA LEU A 189 2.33 21.64 -11.06
C LEU A 189 3.32 22.64 -10.45
N GLU A 190 4.42 22.17 -9.84
CA GLU A 190 5.42 23.06 -9.23
C GLU A 190 6.52 23.52 -10.19
N GLN A 191 6.61 22.95 -11.40
CA GLN A 191 7.67 23.24 -12.37
C GLN A 191 7.54 24.62 -13.06
N ASN A 192 6.46 25.37 -12.84
CA ASN A 192 6.26 26.70 -13.43
C ASN A 192 6.74 27.87 -12.55
N ILE A 193 7.34 27.62 -11.38
CA ILE A 193 7.97 28.68 -10.58
C ILE A 193 9.49 28.62 -10.79
N VAL A 194 9.99 29.59 -11.55
CA VAL A 194 11.40 29.82 -11.84
C VAL A 194 12.23 29.80 -10.56
N GLY A 195 13.15 28.83 -10.45
CA GLY A 195 14.28 28.87 -9.52
C GLY A 195 14.24 27.85 -8.38
N SER A 196 14.38 26.56 -8.66
CA SER A 196 14.70 25.59 -7.59
C SER A 196 15.45 24.34 -8.03
N ARG A 197 16.64 24.51 -8.61
CA ARG A 197 17.63 23.43 -8.75
C ARG A 197 18.18 22.93 -7.39
N GLU A 198 17.73 23.54 -6.28
CA GLU A 198 18.05 23.19 -4.89
C GLU A 198 16.88 22.54 -4.12
N ARG A 199 15.66 22.42 -4.70
CA ARG A 199 14.51 21.73 -4.05
C ARG A 199 14.34 20.27 -4.47
N GLU A 200 15.10 19.78 -5.44
CA GLU A 200 15.09 18.37 -5.88
C GLU A 200 15.64 17.40 -4.82
N THR A 201 16.16 17.91 -3.69
CA THR A 201 16.95 17.10 -2.77
C THR A 201 16.21 16.47 -1.58
N LYS A 202 14.89 16.64 -1.34
CA LYS A 202 14.30 16.11 -0.08
C LYS A 202 12.77 16.00 0.08
N GLN A 203 11.98 15.73 -0.96
CA GLN A 203 10.63 15.18 -0.72
C GLN A 203 10.79 13.70 -0.34
N GLN A 204 11.27 13.44 0.87
CA GLN A 204 11.35 12.07 1.39
C GLN A 204 9.94 11.50 1.45
N ASN A 205 9.73 10.39 0.76
CA ASN A 205 8.51 9.62 0.85
C ASN A 205 8.19 9.34 2.33
N MET A 206 7.10 9.94 2.84
CA MET A 206 6.76 9.88 4.25
C MET A 206 6.61 8.43 4.72
N VAL A 207 5.97 7.58 3.91
CA VAL A 207 5.81 6.15 4.20
C VAL A 207 7.18 5.50 4.36
N ARG A 208 8.08 5.69 3.39
CA ARG A 208 9.44 5.14 3.48
C ARG A 208 10.20 5.65 4.72
N SER A 209 10.02 6.92 5.08
CA SER A 209 10.72 7.53 6.22
C SER A 209 10.26 6.98 7.58
N LEU A 210 8.97 6.65 7.71
CA LEU A 210 8.39 6.07 8.93
C LEU A 210 8.77 4.60 9.12
N GLY A 211 9.11 3.91 8.03
CA GLY A 211 9.43 2.47 8.03
C GLY A 211 8.20 1.57 8.24
N PRO A 212 8.33 0.26 7.94
CA PRO A 212 7.18 -0.64 7.87
C PRO A 212 6.51 -0.93 9.22
N LYS A 213 7.25 -0.82 10.33
CA LYS A 213 6.71 -1.04 11.70
C LYS A 213 5.59 -0.07 12.07
N SER A 214 5.63 1.14 11.51
CA SER A 214 4.65 2.19 11.72
C SER A 214 3.28 1.87 11.11
N PHE A 215 3.19 0.83 10.27
CA PHE A 215 1.99 0.42 9.53
C PHE A 215 1.41 -0.94 9.98
N THR A 216 1.67 -1.31 11.24
CA THR A 216 1.21 -2.58 11.84
C THR A 216 -0.15 -2.49 12.54
N LYS A 217 -0.64 -1.27 12.80
CA LYS A 217 -1.87 -1.02 13.57
C LYS A 217 -2.71 0.06 12.92
N PHE A 218 -4.01 0.05 13.23
CA PHE A 218 -4.93 1.13 12.90
C PHE A 218 -4.45 2.47 13.49
N PRO A 219 -4.63 3.61 12.79
CA PRO A 219 -5.19 3.74 11.43
C PRO A 219 -4.16 3.54 10.30
N ASN A 220 -2.87 3.46 10.63
CA ASN A 220 -1.78 3.42 9.65
C ASN A 220 -1.80 2.16 8.79
N HIS A 221 -2.16 1.00 9.35
CA HIS A 221 -2.23 -0.26 8.60
C HIS A 221 -3.25 -0.18 7.45
N GLN A 222 -4.47 0.26 7.74
CA GLN A 222 -5.53 0.43 6.75
C GLN A 222 -5.15 1.47 5.70
N TYR A 223 -4.57 2.60 6.10
CA TYR A 223 -4.04 3.58 5.15
C TYR A 223 -2.99 2.96 4.20
N PHE A 224 -2.01 2.24 4.75
CA PHE A 224 -0.96 1.62 3.96
C PHE A 224 -1.51 0.58 2.98
N VAL A 225 -2.38 -0.32 3.47
CA VAL A 225 -2.88 -1.44 2.68
C VAL A 225 -3.96 -1.01 1.66
N ARG A 226 -4.91 -0.16 2.04
CA ARG A 226 -6.05 0.20 1.19
C ARG A 226 -5.75 1.35 0.24
N VAL A 227 -4.89 2.28 0.63
CA VAL A 227 -4.65 3.51 -0.13
C VAL A 227 -3.27 3.49 -0.76
N TYR A 228 -2.23 3.46 0.07
CA TYR A 228 -0.87 3.73 -0.39
C TYR A 228 -0.31 2.60 -1.26
N ARG A 229 -0.40 1.35 -0.82
CA ARG A 229 0.23 0.20 -1.49
C ARG A 229 -0.35 -0.09 -2.88
N PRO A 230 -1.67 -0.17 -3.10
CA PRO A 230 -2.23 -0.39 -4.43
C PRO A 230 -1.88 0.73 -5.41
N LEU A 231 -1.93 1.99 -4.95
CA LEU A 231 -1.57 3.15 -5.75
C LEU A 231 -0.07 3.15 -6.11
N ALA A 232 0.80 2.93 -5.13
CA ALA A 232 2.24 2.88 -5.36
C ALA A 232 2.65 1.72 -6.29
N THR A 233 2.06 0.54 -6.13
CA THR A 233 2.28 -0.59 -7.03
C THR A 233 1.79 -0.27 -8.45
N SER A 234 0.61 0.34 -8.59
CA SER A 234 0.05 0.72 -9.89
C SER A 234 0.92 1.74 -10.61
N LEU A 235 1.39 2.78 -9.91
CA LEU A 235 2.27 3.80 -10.46
C LEU A 235 3.64 3.21 -10.84
N ALA A 236 4.18 2.28 -10.05
CA ALA A 236 5.42 1.56 -10.38
C ALA A 236 5.28 0.72 -11.66
N LEU A 237 4.14 0.04 -11.84
CA LEU A 237 3.82 -0.69 -13.07
C LEU A 237 3.69 0.24 -14.28
N LEU A 238 2.88 1.30 -14.16
CA LEU A 238 2.61 2.25 -15.24
C LEU A 238 3.88 3.04 -15.66
N SER A 239 4.73 3.40 -14.69
CA SER A 239 6.01 4.08 -14.93
C SER A 239 7.14 3.12 -15.32
N ARG A 240 6.93 1.81 -15.14
CA ARG A 240 7.97 0.78 -15.31
C ARG A 240 9.20 1.10 -14.45
N GLN A 241 8.98 1.55 -13.21
CA GLN A 241 10.03 1.92 -12.25
C GLN A 241 9.96 1.07 -10.98
N ASN A 242 11.13 0.82 -10.38
CA ASN A 242 11.25 0.07 -9.14
C ASN A 242 10.50 0.77 -7.99
N CYS A 243 9.91 -0.02 -7.11
CA CYS A 243 9.24 0.44 -5.91
C CYS A 243 9.90 -0.17 -4.67
N PHE A 244 10.18 0.64 -3.64
CA PHE A 244 10.77 0.13 -2.39
C PHE A 244 9.86 -0.89 -1.67
N LEU A 245 8.57 -0.92 -2.00
CA LEU A 245 7.62 -1.89 -1.46
C LEU A 245 7.94 -3.35 -1.84
N SER A 246 8.78 -3.58 -2.86
CA SER A 246 9.24 -4.93 -3.21
C SER A 246 10.23 -5.53 -2.20
N GLU A 247 10.76 -4.73 -1.27
CA GLU A 247 11.65 -5.19 -0.20
C GLU A 247 10.87 -6.07 0.80
N THR A 248 11.48 -7.17 1.27
CA THR A 248 10.85 -8.18 2.14
C THR A 248 10.23 -7.60 3.42
N ASP A 249 10.87 -6.59 3.99
CA ASP A 249 10.37 -5.93 5.20
C ASP A 249 9.02 -5.26 4.95
N TRP A 250 8.79 -4.71 3.76
CA TRP A 250 7.55 -4.04 3.36
C TRP A 250 6.43 -4.99 2.97
N THR A 251 6.75 -6.25 2.61
CA THR A 251 5.76 -7.29 2.31
C THR A 251 5.42 -8.15 3.53
N SER A 252 6.14 -8.04 4.65
CA SER A 252 5.94 -8.89 5.83
C SER A 252 5.56 -8.11 7.08
N ILE A 253 6.35 -7.12 7.47
CA ILE A 253 6.22 -6.43 8.75
C ILE A 253 4.84 -5.75 8.92
N PRO A 254 4.26 -5.04 7.92
CA PRO A 254 2.95 -4.41 8.08
C PRO A 254 1.82 -5.38 8.44
N TRP A 255 1.96 -6.67 8.12
CA TRP A 255 0.99 -7.72 8.47
C TRP A 255 1.29 -8.43 9.80
N THR A 256 2.16 -7.87 10.65
CA THR A 256 2.40 -8.42 11.99
C THR A 256 1.13 -8.32 12.85
N GLY A 257 0.39 -9.43 12.98
CA GLY A 257 -0.87 -9.49 13.71
C GLY A 257 -2.12 -9.14 12.87
N GLN A 258 -1.99 -9.08 11.55
CA GLN A 258 -3.08 -8.84 10.59
C GLN A 258 -3.08 -9.92 9.50
N ILE A 259 -4.18 -10.06 8.76
CA ILE A 259 -4.32 -11.10 7.73
C ILE A 259 -4.20 -10.47 6.33
N LYS A 260 -3.42 -11.11 5.45
CA LYS A 260 -3.35 -10.74 4.03
C LYS A 260 -4.61 -11.17 3.30
N SER A 261 -5.15 -10.30 2.46
CA SER A 261 -6.17 -10.69 1.49
C SER A 261 -5.53 -11.36 0.25
N PRO A 262 -6.34 -12.03 -0.59
CA PRO A 262 -5.87 -12.49 -1.90
C PRO A 262 -5.31 -11.36 -2.78
N LEU A 263 -5.88 -10.14 -2.70
CA LEU A 263 -5.31 -8.97 -3.37
C LEU A 263 -3.95 -8.58 -2.78
N ASP A 264 -3.75 -8.71 -1.48
CA ASP A 264 -2.46 -8.42 -0.87
C ASP A 264 -1.36 -9.38 -1.35
N GLU A 265 -1.70 -10.66 -1.44
CA GLU A 265 -0.82 -11.72 -1.98
C GLU A 265 -0.52 -11.48 -3.46
N LEU A 266 -1.52 -11.10 -4.26
CA LEU A 266 -1.31 -10.70 -5.65
C LEU A 266 -0.30 -9.55 -5.74
N LEU A 267 -0.51 -8.50 -4.96
CA LEU A 267 0.35 -7.32 -4.98
C LEU A 267 1.80 -7.65 -4.58
N ASP A 268 2.06 -8.67 -3.76
CA ASP A 268 3.42 -9.13 -3.46
C ASP A 268 4.11 -9.71 -4.71
N VAL A 269 3.37 -10.48 -5.52
CA VAL A 269 3.87 -11.02 -6.79
C VAL A 269 4.08 -9.87 -7.78
N VAL A 270 3.10 -8.98 -7.91
CA VAL A 270 3.13 -7.82 -8.83
C VAL A 270 4.35 -6.92 -8.57
N LEU A 271 4.70 -6.68 -7.30
CA LEU A 271 5.81 -5.78 -6.92
C LEU A 271 7.17 -6.22 -7.45
N ARG A 272 7.32 -7.47 -7.91
CA ARG A 272 8.55 -7.97 -8.56
C ARG A 272 8.65 -7.58 -10.04
N LEU A 273 7.52 -7.30 -10.70
CA LEU A 273 7.48 -7.04 -12.14
C LEU A 273 8.13 -5.71 -12.55
N PRO A 274 7.91 -4.56 -11.87
CA PRO A 274 8.44 -3.28 -12.32
C PRO A 274 9.96 -3.26 -12.53
N SER A 275 10.73 -4.03 -11.74
CA SER A 275 12.19 -4.12 -11.92
C SER A 275 12.61 -4.89 -13.16
N ILE A 276 11.87 -5.95 -13.51
CA ILE A 276 12.05 -6.68 -14.76
C ILE A 276 11.71 -5.77 -15.95
N LEU A 277 10.61 -5.02 -15.87
CA LEU A 277 10.21 -4.06 -16.91
C LEU A 277 11.29 -2.99 -17.14
N LYS A 278 11.81 -2.40 -16.06
CA LYS A 278 12.87 -1.39 -16.11
C LYS A 278 14.17 -1.94 -16.73
N ALA A 279 14.58 -3.14 -16.31
CA ALA A 279 15.77 -3.80 -16.83
C ALA A 279 15.60 -4.12 -18.33
N THR A 280 14.41 -4.57 -18.72
CA THR A 280 14.05 -4.86 -20.12
C THR A 280 14.12 -3.59 -20.97
N ASP A 281 13.53 -2.48 -20.52
CA ASP A 281 13.60 -1.21 -21.26
C ASP A 281 15.05 -0.79 -21.50
N SER A 282 15.87 -0.82 -20.44
CA SER A 282 17.29 -0.48 -20.52
C SER A 282 18.08 -1.40 -21.46
N LEU A 283 17.67 -2.67 -21.55
CA LEU A 283 18.28 -3.67 -22.42
C LEU A 283 17.87 -3.50 -23.88
N LEU A 284 16.61 -3.15 -24.15
CA LEU A 284 16.10 -3.01 -25.52
C LEU A 284 16.73 -1.83 -26.26
N PHE A 285 17.18 -0.78 -25.55
CA PHE A 285 17.94 0.33 -26.14
C PHE A 285 19.40 0.01 -26.48
N GLN A 286 19.93 -1.13 -26.03
CA GLN A 286 21.32 -1.51 -26.28
C GLN A 286 21.47 -2.21 -27.66
N PRO A 287 22.66 -2.12 -28.29
CA PRO A 287 22.92 -2.85 -29.54
C PRO A 287 22.80 -4.36 -29.35
N ALA A 288 22.37 -5.07 -30.41
CA ALA A 288 22.19 -6.53 -30.44
C ALA A 288 23.54 -7.27 -30.37
N THR A 289 24.12 -7.32 -29.17
CA THR A 289 25.37 -8.03 -28.85
C THR A 289 25.10 -9.41 -28.26
N ALA A 290 26.09 -10.30 -28.28
CA ALA A 290 25.99 -11.60 -27.61
C ALA A 290 25.72 -11.44 -26.10
N ASN A 291 26.32 -10.42 -25.46
CA ASN A 291 26.07 -10.10 -24.06
C ASN A 291 24.62 -9.62 -23.81
N ARG A 292 24.07 -8.76 -24.68
CA ARG A 292 22.66 -8.34 -24.59
C ARG A 292 21.73 -9.55 -24.68
N ARG A 293 22.00 -10.49 -25.59
CA ARG A 293 21.23 -11.74 -25.73
C ARG A 293 21.25 -12.57 -24.43
N LEU A 294 22.42 -12.74 -23.81
CA LEU A 294 22.54 -13.45 -22.53
C LEU A 294 21.74 -12.77 -21.41
N LEU A 295 21.82 -11.45 -21.31
CA LEU A 295 21.03 -10.69 -20.33
C LEU A 295 19.51 -10.83 -20.58
N ALA A 296 19.08 -10.84 -21.84
CA ALA A 296 17.68 -11.06 -22.20
C ALA A 296 17.20 -12.47 -21.83
N GLN A 297 18.05 -13.50 -22.01
CA GLN A 297 17.76 -14.87 -21.55
C GLN A 297 17.57 -14.94 -20.03
N ASN A 298 18.40 -14.25 -19.25
CA ASN A 298 18.24 -14.19 -17.79
C ASN A 298 16.94 -13.49 -17.39
N LEU A 299 16.59 -12.36 -18.01
CA LEU A 299 15.33 -11.68 -17.75
C LEU A 299 14.10 -12.51 -18.16
N LEU A 300 14.20 -13.27 -19.26
CA LEU A 300 13.14 -14.19 -19.66
C LEU A 300 12.97 -15.31 -18.64
N GLN A 301 14.07 -15.88 -18.13
CA GLN A 301 14.03 -16.85 -17.03
C GLN A 301 13.33 -16.27 -15.80
N ASP A 302 13.64 -15.04 -15.42
CA ASP A 302 12.99 -14.34 -14.30
C ASP A 302 11.49 -14.13 -14.55
N CYS A 303 11.10 -13.83 -15.80
CA CYS A 303 9.69 -13.74 -16.18
C CYS A 303 8.99 -15.09 -16.00
N LEU A 304 9.54 -16.19 -16.49
CA LEU A 304 8.90 -17.51 -16.40
C LEU A 304 8.76 -17.98 -14.94
N LEU A 305 9.72 -17.66 -14.08
CA LEU A 305 9.58 -17.90 -12.64
C LEU A 305 8.48 -17.05 -12.00
N LEU A 306 8.31 -15.80 -12.46
CA LEU A 306 7.23 -14.92 -11.98
C LEU A 306 5.87 -15.36 -12.51
N GLU A 307 5.81 -15.84 -13.74
CA GLU A 307 4.63 -16.44 -14.35
C GLU A 307 4.12 -17.63 -13.54
N MET A 308 5.01 -18.52 -13.09
CA MET A 308 4.64 -19.61 -12.20
C MET A 308 3.93 -19.11 -10.93
N GLN A 309 4.42 -18.02 -10.32
CA GLN A 309 3.80 -17.45 -9.11
C GLN A 309 2.42 -16.85 -9.39
N PHE A 310 2.24 -16.20 -10.54
CA PHE A 310 0.92 -15.73 -10.96
C PHE A 310 -0.06 -16.89 -11.19
N HIS A 311 0.40 -17.99 -11.77
CA HIS A 311 -0.42 -19.19 -11.96
C HIS A 311 -0.79 -19.85 -10.63
N GLU A 312 0.17 -20.00 -9.70
CA GLU A 312 -0.07 -20.53 -8.36
C GLU A 312 -1.10 -19.68 -7.60
N TRP A 313 -0.95 -18.36 -7.64
CA TRP A 313 -1.92 -17.43 -7.05
C TRP A 313 -3.30 -17.53 -7.73
N LEU A 314 -3.37 -17.56 -9.05
CA LEU A 314 -4.65 -17.66 -9.77
C LEU A 314 -5.37 -18.97 -9.44
N GLN A 315 -4.63 -20.08 -9.33
CA GLN A 315 -5.18 -21.37 -8.90
C GLN A 315 -5.70 -21.31 -7.47
N SER A 316 -4.99 -20.65 -6.54
CA SER A 316 -5.41 -20.56 -5.14
C SER A 316 -6.75 -19.83 -4.99
N VAL A 317 -6.98 -18.77 -5.76
CA VAL A 317 -8.22 -17.97 -5.67
C VAL A 317 -9.39 -18.54 -6.47
N THR A 318 -9.12 -19.40 -7.47
CA THR A 318 -10.14 -20.04 -8.30
C THR A 318 -10.62 -21.38 -7.73
N VAL A 319 -9.73 -22.15 -7.10
CA VAL A 319 -10.03 -23.48 -6.54
C VAL A 319 -10.17 -23.46 -5.02
N GLY A 320 -9.47 -22.56 -4.32
CA GLY A 320 -9.29 -22.60 -2.86
C GLY A 320 -10.39 -21.93 -2.02
N GLY A 321 -11.51 -21.52 -2.60
CA GLY A 321 -12.60 -20.86 -1.87
C GLY A 321 -13.53 -21.86 -1.14
N ALA A 322 -14.00 -21.49 0.06
CA ALA A 322 -15.05 -22.24 0.77
C ALA A 322 -16.39 -22.25 -0.02
N SER A 323 -16.64 -21.21 -0.82
CA SER A 323 -17.66 -21.19 -1.85
C SER A 323 -17.10 -21.84 -3.11
N GLN A 324 -17.67 -22.96 -3.57
CA GLN A 324 -17.33 -23.60 -4.86
C GLN A 324 -17.65 -22.73 -6.11
N GLN A 325 -17.84 -21.42 -5.93
CA GLN A 325 -18.19 -20.48 -6.98
C GLN A 325 -16.94 -19.77 -7.51
N PRO A 326 -16.82 -19.61 -8.83
CA PRO A 326 -15.70 -18.89 -9.44
C PRO A 326 -15.69 -17.41 -8.99
N PRO A 327 -14.53 -16.74 -9.03
CA PRO A 327 -14.42 -15.33 -8.63
C PRO A 327 -15.28 -14.39 -9.48
N TYR A 328 -15.57 -14.75 -10.73
CA TYR A 328 -16.43 -14.01 -11.64
C TYR A 328 -17.12 -14.94 -12.65
N TRP A 329 -18.17 -14.45 -13.29
CA TRP A 329 -18.88 -15.13 -14.38
C TRP A 329 -19.43 -14.12 -15.39
N SER A 330 -19.67 -14.58 -16.62
CA SER A 330 -20.32 -13.75 -17.65
C SER A 330 -21.81 -13.57 -17.35
N SER A 331 -22.24 -12.32 -17.36
CA SER A 331 -23.64 -11.88 -17.24
C SER A 331 -24.04 -11.29 -18.59
N ALA A 332 -24.71 -12.10 -19.42
CA ALA A 332 -25.21 -11.65 -20.71
C ALA A 332 -26.46 -10.78 -20.52
N LEU A 333 -26.42 -9.54 -21.02
CA LEU A 333 -27.62 -8.71 -21.12
C LEU A 333 -28.58 -9.31 -22.15
N ALA A 334 -29.63 -9.96 -21.68
CA ALA A 334 -30.72 -10.45 -22.53
C ALA A 334 -31.48 -9.24 -23.11
N GLY A 335 -31.40 -9.04 -24.43
CA GLY A 335 -32.48 -8.36 -25.16
C GLY A 335 -32.23 -7.00 -25.83
N THR A 336 -31.00 -6.61 -26.20
CA THR A 336 -30.81 -5.44 -27.11
C THR A 336 -30.24 -5.86 -28.47
N SER A 337 -30.85 -5.33 -29.52
CA SER A 337 -30.59 -5.60 -30.94
C SER A 337 -29.32 -4.92 -31.46
N SER A 338 -28.56 -5.67 -32.26
CA SER A 338 -27.63 -5.28 -33.35
C SER A 338 -27.00 -3.88 -33.34
N GLY A 339 -26.18 -3.58 -32.33
CA GLY A 339 -25.13 -2.56 -32.43
C GLY A 339 -23.78 -3.18 -32.05
N GLU A 340 -22.69 -2.72 -32.66
CA GLU A 340 -21.31 -3.04 -32.25
C GLU A 340 -20.98 -2.34 -30.92
N ILE A 341 -21.67 -2.70 -29.84
CA ILE A 341 -21.37 -2.20 -28.51
C ILE A 341 -20.18 -3.02 -27.98
N PRO A 342 -19.02 -2.39 -27.70
CA PRO A 342 -17.89 -3.12 -27.13
C PRO A 342 -18.26 -3.66 -25.74
N PHE A 343 -17.69 -4.81 -25.37
CA PHE A 343 -17.82 -5.44 -24.06
C PHE A 343 -19.26 -5.85 -23.64
N ARG A 344 -20.08 -6.29 -24.62
CA ARG A 344 -21.47 -6.72 -24.38
C ARG A 344 -21.64 -7.76 -23.25
N ASP A 345 -20.71 -8.70 -23.14
CA ASP A 345 -20.72 -9.75 -22.13
C ASP A 345 -20.03 -9.26 -20.86
N THR A 346 -20.76 -8.49 -20.04
CA THR A 346 -20.25 -7.95 -18.77
C THR A 346 -19.99 -9.05 -17.76
N TYR A 347 -19.06 -8.81 -16.83
CA TYR A 347 -18.76 -9.73 -15.74
C TYR A 347 -19.48 -9.31 -14.46
N ALA A 348 -20.02 -10.31 -13.78
CA ALA A 348 -20.42 -10.20 -12.38
C ALA A 348 -19.34 -10.86 -11.52
N PHE A 349 -19.09 -10.30 -10.34
CA PHE A 349 -18.14 -10.83 -9.37
C PHE A 349 -18.84 -11.43 -8.16
N ARG A 350 -18.18 -12.41 -7.53
CA ARG A 350 -18.65 -13.01 -6.29
C ARG A 350 -18.78 -11.97 -5.16
N ASP A 351 -17.80 -11.09 -5.06
CA ASP A 351 -17.68 -10.07 -4.03
C ASP A 351 -16.72 -8.96 -4.51
N ASN A 352 -16.66 -7.84 -3.76
CA ASN A 352 -15.80 -6.69 -4.09
C ASN A 352 -14.31 -7.07 -4.11
N MET A 353 -13.87 -7.99 -3.23
CA MET A 353 -12.50 -8.48 -3.21
C MET A 353 -12.14 -9.23 -4.51
N ALA A 354 -13.04 -10.08 -4.98
CA ALA A 354 -12.88 -10.80 -6.24
C ALA A 354 -12.82 -9.86 -7.44
N ALA A 355 -13.64 -8.80 -7.44
CA ALA A 355 -13.55 -7.75 -8.45
C ALA A 355 -12.17 -7.08 -8.47
N MET A 356 -11.71 -6.58 -7.32
CA MET A 356 -10.43 -5.87 -7.25
C MET A 356 -9.25 -6.77 -7.60
N MET A 357 -9.18 -7.99 -7.06
CA MET A 357 -8.06 -8.90 -7.34
C MET A 357 -7.98 -9.31 -8.81
N MET A 358 -9.11 -9.58 -9.48
CA MET A 358 -9.12 -9.98 -10.88
C MET A 358 -8.78 -8.81 -11.81
N LEU A 359 -9.31 -7.61 -11.54
CA LEU A 359 -8.98 -6.41 -12.31
C LEU A 359 -7.49 -6.07 -12.22
N TYR A 360 -6.89 -6.16 -11.03
CA TYR A 360 -5.45 -5.94 -10.84
C TYR A 360 -4.59 -7.04 -11.47
N PHE A 361 -5.08 -8.28 -11.47
CA PHE A 361 -4.42 -9.40 -12.15
C PHE A 361 -4.36 -9.14 -13.66
N TRP A 362 -5.50 -8.90 -14.31
CA TRP A 362 -5.54 -8.62 -15.76
C TRP A 362 -4.76 -7.36 -16.14
N MET A 363 -4.86 -6.30 -15.33
CA MET A 363 -4.04 -5.09 -15.48
C MET A 363 -2.54 -5.41 -15.52
N THR A 364 -2.09 -6.32 -14.66
CA THR A 364 -0.67 -6.68 -14.55
C THR A 364 -0.20 -7.57 -15.71
N GLN A 365 -1.05 -8.48 -16.18
CA GLN A 365 -0.68 -9.41 -17.25
C GLN A 365 -0.39 -8.68 -18.57
N ILE A 366 -1.09 -7.56 -18.88
CA ILE A 366 -0.89 -6.79 -20.13
C ILE A 366 0.58 -6.38 -20.35
N PRO A 367 1.22 -5.59 -19.46
CA PRO A 367 2.63 -5.22 -19.64
C PRO A 367 3.59 -6.40 -19.43
N PHE A 368 3.18 -7.42 -18.68
CA PHE A 368 4.00 -8.61 -18.42
C PHE A 368 4.16 -9.48 -19.66
N HIS A 369 3.06 -9.87 -20.31
CA HIS A 369 3.08 -10.68 -21.52
C HIS A 369 3.82 -9.95 -22.66
N ARG A 370 3.61 -8.64 -22.80
CA ARG A 370 4.39 -7.83 -23.74
C ARG A 370 5.89 -7.85 -23.44
N CYS A 371 6.27 -7.84 -22.16
CA CYS A 371 7.67 -7.94 -21.75
C CYS A 371 8.28 -9.28 -22.18
N ILE A 372 7.57 -10.39 -21.96
CA ILE A 372 7.98 -11.73 -22.37
C ILE A 372 8.21 -11.79 -23.89
N VAL A 373 7.25 -11.31 -24.68
CA VAL A 373 7.37 -11.27 -26.15
C VAL A 373 8.57 -10.41 -26.58
N SER A 374 8.74 -9.22 -26.00
CA SER A 374 9.84 -8.31 -26.35
C SER A 374 11.21 -8.91 -26.02
N LEU A 375 11.34 -9.62 -24.90
CA LEU A 375 12.56 -10.32 -24.52
C LEU A 375 12.85 -11.48 -25.47
N TYR A 376 11.84 -12.28 -25.81
CA TYR A 376 11.98 -13.37 -26.76
C TYR A 376 12.44 -12.87 -28.14
N GLU A 377 11.81 -11.82 -28.65
CA GLU A 377 12.22 -11.15 -29.88
C GLU A 377 13.67 -10.63 -29.80
N ALA A 378 14.06 -10.03 -28.67
CA ALA A 378 15.42 -9.56 -28.46
C ALA A 378 16.46 -10.68 -28.43
N ILE A 379 16.10 -11.88 -27.96
CA ILE A 379 16.98 -13.06 -27.98
C ILE A 379 17.17 -13.57 -29.41
N CYS A 380 16.09 -13.62 -30.18
CA CYS A 380 16.06 -14.10 -31.57
C CYS A 380 16.69 -13.12 -32.57
N GLN A 381 16.93 -11.86 -32.18
CA GLN A 381 17.63 -10.90 -33.04
C GLN A 381 19.06 -11.38 -33.40
N PRO A 382 19.50 -11.18 -34.66
CA PRO A 382 20.86 -11.48 -35.07
C PRO A 382 21.85 -10.56 -34.35
N VAL A 383 23.00 -11.13 -33.98
CA VAL A 383 24.00 -10.45 -33.17
C VAL A 383 25.08 -9.82 -34.06
N ILE A 384 25.53 -8.61 -33.70
CA ILE A 384 26.48 -7.83 -34.51
C ILE A 384 27.96 -8.13 -34.22
N ASP A 385 28.28 -8.70 -33.06
CA ASP A 385 29.66 -8.84 -32.53
C ASP A 385 30.17 -10.29 -32.47
N ALA A 386 29.43 -11.23 -33.05
CA ALA A 386 29.82 -12.62 -33.14
C ALA A 386 29.38 -13.24 -34.48
N PHE A 387 30.18 -14.15 -35.02
CA PHE A 387 29.72 -15.12 -36.02
C PHE A 387 28.86 -16.18 -35.32
N ALA A 388 27.74 -15.75 -34.74
CA ALA A 388 26.77 -16.64 -34.11
C ALA A 388 25.86 -17.26 -35.18
N ASP A 389 25.34 -18.46 -34.92
CA ASP A 389 24.25 -19.00 -35.73
C ASP A 389 23.10 -17.99 -35.78
N VAL A 390 22.52 -17.86 -36.97
CA VAL A 390 21.41 -16.92 -37.27
C VAL A 390 20.24 -17.13 -36.31
N TRP A 391 20.09 -18.35 -35.78
CA TRP A 391 19.08 -18.75 -34.81
C TRP A 391 19.78 -19.23 -33.53
N PRO A 392 19.49 -18.64 -32.36
CA PRO A 392 20.04 -19.13 -31.11
C PRO A 392 19.42 -20.49 -30.73
N ASP A 393 20.25 -21.48 -30.43
CA ASP A 393 19.79 -22.69 -29.72
C ASP A 393 19.42 -22.31 -28.27
N LEU A 394 18.14 -22.00 -28.04
CA LEU A 394 17.65 -21.71 -26.69
C LEU A 394 17.57 -23.00 -25.84
N PRO A 395 18.00 -22.95 -24.57
CA PRO A 395 17.72 -24.02 -23.61
C PRO A 395 16.22 -24.37 -23.58
N PRO A 396 15.85 -25.65 -23.36
CA PRO A 396 14.44 -26.09 -23.41
C PRO A 396 13.50 -25.30 -22.50
N HIS A 397 13.99 -24.81 -21.36
CA HIS A 397 13.19 -24.04 -20.40
C HIS A 397 12.90 -22.59 -20.85
N LEU A 398 13.59 -22.08 -21.88
CA LEU A 398 13.33 -20.77 -22.49
C LEU A 398 12.57 -20.88 -23.83
N GLN A 399 12.26 -22.10 -24.26
CA GLN A 399 11.47 -22.33 -25.46
C GLN A 399 10.00 -22.11 -25.16
N ILE A 400 9.55 -20.88 -25.37
CA ILE A 400 8.15 -20.48 -25.22
C ILE A 400 7.44 -20.44 -26.57
N GLU A 401 6.10 -20.46 -26.55
CA GLU A 401 5.25 -20.18 -27.70
C GLU A 401 4.71 -18.74 -27.59
N PRO A 402 5.25 -17.76 -28.37
CA PRO A 402 4.91 -16.34 -28.21
C PRO A 402 3.42 -16.03 -28.42
N ALA A 403 2.69 -16.87 -29.15
CA ALA A 403 1.26 -16.70 -29.41
C ALA A 403 0.41 -16.69 -28.12
N PHE A 404 0.83 -17.41 -27.08
CA PHE A 404 0.11 -17.41 -25.78
C PHE A 404 0.20 -16.07 -25.04
N TYR A 405 1.15 -15.21 -25.39
CA TYR A 405 1.38 -13.92 -24.77
C TYR A 405 0.83 -12.74 -25.59
N GLN A 406 0.11 -13.03 -26.69
CA GLN A 406 -0.51 -12.02 -27.57
C GLN A 406 -2.01 -11.81 -27.24
N ASP A 407 -2.37 -11.95 -25.97
CA ASP A 407 -3.73 -11.88 -25.42
C ASP A 407 -4.08 -10.50 -24.82
N GLY A 408 -3.24 -9.49 -25.02
CA GLY A 408 -3.41 -8.15 -24.43
C GLY A 408 -4.78 -7.51 -24.70
N ARG A 409 -5.38 -7.75 -25.86
CA ARG A 409 -6.73 -7.27 -26.19
C ARG A 409 -7.80 -7.94 -25.33
N GLU A 410 -7.70 -9.26 -25.12
CA GLU A 410 -8.65 -9.98 -24.27
C GLU A 410 -8.48 -9.59 -22.80
N LEU A 411 -7.24 -9.42 -22.33
CA LEU A 411 -6.97 -8.93 -20.97
C LEU A 411 -7.56 -7.52 -20.75
N ALA A 412 -7.37 -6.60 -21.70
CA ALA A 412 -7.96 -5.27 -21.64
C ALA A 412 -9.51 -5.31 -21.72
N ALA A 413 -10.07 -6.23 -22.51
CA ALA A 413 -11.50 -6.46 -22.57
C ALA A 413 -12.06 -7.02 -21.25
N ASN A 414 -11.36 -7.94 -20.59
CA ASN A 414 -11.75 -8.50 -19.29
C ASN A 414 -11.83 -7.42 -18.21
N ILE A 415 -10.88 -6.48 -18.21
CA ILE A 415 -10.96 -5.28 -17.35
C ILE A 415 -12.27 -4.55 -17.63
N CYS A 416 -12.53 -4.18 -18.89
CA CYS A 416 -13.70 -3.38 -19.25
C CYS A 416 -15.02 -4.09 -18.95
N ARG A 417 -15.12 -5.39 -19.19
CA ARG A 417 -16.30 -6.21 -18.88
C ARG A 417 -16.62 -6.24 -17.39
N GLY A 418 -15.62 -6.15 -16.51
CA GLY A 418 -15.81 -6.19 -15.06
C GLY A 418 -16.01 -4.83 -14.37
N LEU A 419 -15.69 -3.73 -15.04
CA LEU A 419 -15.63 -2.42 -14.40
C LEU A 419 -16.96 -1.94 -13.81
N ASP A 420 -18.10 -2.16 -14.50
CA ASP A 420 -19.41 -1.71 -14.00
C ASP A 420 -19.82 -2.48 -12.72
N SER A 421 -19.68 -3.81 -12.70
CA SER A 421 -19.98 -4.61 -11.50
C SER A 421 -19.05 -4.28 -10.32
N ALA A 422 -17.78 -3.97 -10.60
CA ALA A 422 -16.83 -3.54 -9.58
C ALA A 422 -17.17 -2.13 -9.03
N LEU A 423 -17.63 -1.22 -9.89
CA LEU A 423 -18.03 0.13 -9.50
C LEU A 423 -19.28 0.12 -8.62
N ASP A 424 -20.26 -0.72 -8.96
CA ASP A 424 -21.52 -0.82 -8.22
C ASP A 424 -21.30 -1.25 -6.76
N SER A 425 -20.41 -2.22 -6.54
CA SER A 425 -20.13 -2.80 -5.22
C SER A 425 -19.07 -2.06 -4.39
N SER A 426 -18.23 -1.21 -5.01
CA SER A 426 -17.10 -0.59 -4.32
C SER A 426 -17.48 0.63 -3.46
N THR A 427 -16.88 0.70 -2.25
CA THR A 427 -16.83 1.89 -1.38
C THR A 427 -15.55 2.71 -1.55
N GLN A 428 -14.69 2.33 -2.51
CA GLN A 428 -13.43 2.97 -2.82
C GLN A 428 -13.22 2.98 -4.35
N PRO A 429 -13.98 3.80 -5.10
CA PRO A 429 -14.02 3.77 -6.56
C PRO A 429 -12.67 4.10 -7.21
N ASP A 430 -11.82 4.89 -6.55
CA ASP A 430 -10.50 5.27 -7.04
C ASP A 430 -9.56 4.07 -7.33
N LEU A 431 -9.81 2.90 -6.72
CA LEU A 431 -9.03 1.68 -7.00
C LEU A 431 -9.21 1.18 -8.45
N LEU A 432 -10.31 1.54 -9.10
CA LEU A 432 -10.61 1.17 -10.48
C LEU A 432 -9.84 2.01 -11.51
N VAL A 433 -9.26 3.13 -11.10
CA VAL A 433 -8.53 4.03 -11.99
C VAL A 433 -7.30 3.36 -12.57
N SER A 434 -6.56 2.55 -11.79
CA SER A 434 -5.35 1.90 -12.29
C SER A 434 -5.65 0.87 -13.39
N PRO A 435 -6.56 -0.12 -13.20
CA PRO A 435 -6.95 -1.03 -14.27
C PRO A 435 -7.52 -0.30 -15.49
N LEU A 436 -8.38 0.70 -15.27
CA LEU A 436 -8.95 1.54 -16.34
C LEU A 436 -7.86 2.23 -17.17
N THR A 437 -6.87 2.82 -16.50
CA THR A 437 -5.75 3.53 -17.14
C THR A 437 -4.90 2.58 -17.97
N MET A 438 -4.64 1.36 -17.48
CA MET A 438 -3.89 0.35 -18.24
C MET A 438 -4.63 -0.08 -19.51
N ALA A 439 -5.94 -0.37 -19.39
CA ALA A 439 -6.77 -0.72 -20.56
C ALA A 439 -6.83 0.44 -21.57
N LEU A 440 -7.00 1.68 -21.10
CA LEU A 440 -7.00 2.86 -21.96
C LEU A 440 -5.69 3.05 -22.70
N ASN A 441 -4.55 2.89 -22.01
CA ASN A 441 -3.23 2.99 -22.62
C ASN A 441 -3.02 1.91 -23.70
N PHE A 442 -3.47 0.67 -23.43
CA PHE A 442 -3.44 -0.40 -24.41
C PHE A 442 -4.23 -0.06 -25.68
N TYR A 443 -5.50 0.36 -25.54
CA TYR A 443 -6.31 0.70 -26.72
C TYR A 443 -5.81 1.93 -27.47
N ARG A 444 -5.23 2.91 -26.76
CA ARG A 444 -4.58 4.07 -27.40
C ARG A 444 -3.37 3.66 -28.23
N GLU A 445 -2.56 2.74 -27.74
CA GLU A 445 -1.43 2.21 -28.50
C GLU A 445 -1.89 1.38 -29.70
N MET A 446 -2.93 0.56 -29.53
CA MET A 446 -3.55 -0.18 -30.62
C MET A 446 -4.06 0.78 -31.70
N TYR A 447 -4.79 1.83 -31.32
CA TYR A 447 -5.23 2.87 -32.23
C TYR A 447 -4.08 3.56 -32.96
N ALA A 448 -3.01 3.90 -32.25
CA ALA A 448 -1.83 4.52 -32.87
C ALA A 448 -1.13 3.60 -33.89
N THR A 449 -1.22 2.27 -33.71
CA THR A 449 -0.52 1.28 -34.54
C THR A 449 -1.37 0.79 -35.72
N SER A 450 -2.68 0.55 -35.50
CA SER A 450 -3.57 -0.11 -36.46
C SER A 450 -4.88 0.64 -36.75
N LEU A 451 -5.13 1.79 -36.12
CA LEU A 451 -6.39 2.53 -36.15
C LEU A 451 -7.61 1.76 -35.61
N ASP A 452 -7.40 0.61 -34.95
CA ASP A 452 -8.43 -0.16 -34.25
C ASP A 452 -8.61 0.35 -32.80
N GLY A 453 -9.69 -0.04 -32.11
CA GLY A 453 -9.88 0.24 -30.68
C GLY A 453 -10.63 1.53 -30.35
N VAL A 454 -11.15 2.25 -31.34
CA VAL A 454 -11.82 3.54 -31.13
C VAL A 454 -13.09 3.39 -30.29
N LEU A 455 -13.89 2.34 -30.53
CA LEU A 455 -15.12 2.10 -29.79
C LEU A 455 -14.83 1.79 -28.31
N GLU A 456 -13.77 1.01 -28.06
CA GLU A 456 -13.29 0.69 -26.72
C GLU A 456 -12.79 1.93 -25.97
N ILE A 457 -12.08 2.85 -26.65
CA ILE A 457 -11.66 4.14 -26.07
C ILE A 457 -12.89 4.98 -25.68
N LEU A 458 -13.88 5.09 -26.57
CA LEU A 458 -15.12 5.84 -26.30
C LEU A 458 -15.91 5.24 -25.14
N TRP A 459 -15.96 3.91 -25.05
CA TRP A 459 -16.60 3.21 -23.93
C TRP A 459 -15.91 3.53 -22.60
N ILE A 460 -14.57 3.50 -22.57
CA ILE A 460 -13.77 3.83 -21.38
C ILE A 460 -14.02 5.27 -20.94
N GLN A 461 -14.07 6.22 -21.88
CA GLN A 461 -14.39 7.62 -21.59
C GLN A 461 -15.79 7.78 -20.99
N ALA A 462 -16.78 7.03 -21.50
CA ALA A 462 -18.12 7.01 -20.91
C ALA A 462 -18.14 6.38 -19.51
N PHE A 463 -17.30 5.38 -19.24
CA PHE A 463 -17.15 4.80 -17.90
C PHE A 463 -16.56 5.80 -16.90
N GLN A 464 -15.61 6.65 -17.29
CA GLN A 464 -15.06 7.70 -16.42
C GLN A 464 -16.18 8.61 -15.86
N GLY A 465 -17.19 8.96 -16.66
CA GLY A 465 -18.34 9.71 -16.18
C GLY A 465 -19.19 8.96 -15.14
N ARG A 466 -19.30 7.64 -15.24
CA ARG A 466 -19.97 6.79 -14.22
C ARG A 466 -19.15 6.71 -12.94
N LEU A 467 -17.83 6.62 -13.06
CA LEU A 467 -16.90 6.67 -11.94
C LEU A 467 -17.01 8.00 -11.17
N ASP A 468 -17.09 9.13 -11.88
CA ASP A 468 -17.30 10.45 -11.28
C ASP A 468 -18.64 10.56 -10.54
N LEU A 469 -19.71 10.02 -11.11
CA LEU A 469 -21.02 9.96 -10.46
C LEU A 469 -20.98 9.15 -9.15
N LYS A 470 -20.32 7.98 -9.16
CA LYS A 470 -20.17 7.14 -7.96
C LYS A 470 -19.35 7.85 -6.88
N GLY A 471 -18.24 8.48 -7.24
CA GLY A 471 -17.42 9.22 -6.28
C GLY A 471 -18.14 10.42 -5.67
N ARG A 472 -18.91 11.17 -6.46
CA ARG A 472 -19.79 12.25 -5.95
C ARG A 472 -20.84 11.72 -4.98
N HIS A 473 -21.48 10.60 -5.30
CA HIS A 473 -22.45 9.97 -4.40
C HIS A 473 -21.83 9.56 -3.05
N ILE A 474 -20.63 8.97 -3.07
CA ILE A 474 -19.90 8.64 -1.83
C ILE A 474 -19.53 9.92 -1.07
N ALA A 475 -19.07 10.97 -1.75
CA ALA A 475 -18.76 12.26 -1.12
C ALA A 475 -19.99 12.88 -0.43
N GLU A 476 -21.19 12.78 -1.03
CA GLU A 476 -22.44 13.24 -0.42
C GLU A 476 -22.75 12.47 0.87
N ILE A 477 -22.61 11.14 0.87
CA ILE A 477 -22.82 10.31 2.08
C ILE A 477 -21.84 10.71 3.18
N LEU A 478 -20.55 10.91 2.85
CA LEU A 478 -19.52 11.27 3.83
C LEU A 478 -19.75 12.67 4.44
N GLN A 479 -20.26 13.63 3.68
CA GLN A 479 -20.57 14.98 4.19
C GLN A 479 -21.77 15.03 5.14
N GLN A 480 -22.62 14.01 5.15
CA GLN A 480 -23.78 13.93 6.05
C GLN A 480 -23.41 13.44 7.45
N GLN A 481 -22.17 12.98 7.66
CA GLN A 481 -21.71 12.41 8.94
C GLN A 481 -21.01 13.44 9.82
N ASN A 482 -21.01 13.18 11.13
CA ASN A 482 -20.21 13.91 12.12
C ASN A 482 -18.91 13.14 12.39
N TRP A 483 -17.76 13.80 12.24
CA TRP A 483 -16.46 13.15 12.24
C TRP A 483 -15.62 13.47 13.48
N ILE A 484 -14.84 12.48 13.88
CA ILE A 484 -13.63 12.64 14.70
C ILE A 484 -12.41 12.19 13.88
N GLU A 485 -11.27 12.84 14.10
CA GLU A 485 -10.05 12.52 13.35
C GLU A 485 -9.23 11.47 14.10
N ALA A 486 -8.94 10.35 13.44
CA ALA A 486 -7.96 9.38 13.93
C ALA A 486 -6.58 9.78 13.39
N PRO A 487 -5.62 10.17 14.26
CA PRO A 487 -4.34 10.69 13.81
C PRO A 487 -3.56 9.61 13.05
N LEU A 488 -3.29 9.86 11.77
CA LEU A 488 -2.33 9.07 11.00
C LEU A 488 -0.90 9.44 11.41
N PHE A 489 -0.01 8.46 11.34
CA PHE A 489 1.44 8.61 11.56
C PHE A 489 1.87 9.00 12.99
N SER A 490 0.97 8.93 13.97
CA SER A 490 1.36 8.99 15.39
C SER A 490 2.13 7.71 15.75
N VAL A 491 3.40 7.86 16.15
CA VAL A 491 4.32 6.77 16.54
C VAL A 491 4.16 6.40 18.01
#